data_AF-A0A2V8T3R9-F1
#
_entry.id   AF-A0A2V8T3R9-F1
#
_cell.length_a   1.000
_cell.length_b   1.000
_cell.length_c   1.000
_cell.angle_alpha   90.00
_cell.angle_beta   90.00
_cell.angle_gamma   90.00
#
_symmetry.space_group_name_H-M   'P 1'
#
loop_
_entity.id
_entity.type
_entity.pdbx_description
1 polymer ?
#
loop_
_entity_poly.entity_id
_entity_poly.type
_entity_poly.pdbx_seq_one_letter_code
_entity_poly.pdbx_strand_id
1 'polypeptide(L)'
;MKAFQIFICLALVTMLVWISRAGIGAGGETYGGLSWIGWASVTTILVVAGIVFIFNDSVRAHSFFGKWGRRLASSPPVRTLTSSELAELGFTKYRGPIYPHPVIFPDRCIGCQACVDACPHDVLAIVDGVASAVAPDLCMEDTACQAECPVNPKACIVINTAKPVVSRPAPTRDGASYETNVLGCYIIGDVSGVPLIKNAVKEGYEVVSHIVSELREKKGDASVEYDVAIIGVGPAGASAAATAREMGLSYIAIEQEKVLSTIEAYPKGKYIFFKPDTKEWFGGLPAAGLGLTKSKYAVSSDELTGEIPQALDRSVEDLIGQQGSILSDKLAAKIPSALRAELTPLMSKKIESALRSRIAAFLRTSDARDPMAAYRNIFLPKKDELLYEFSDEISEQIIGHVPGDQRENILRIWLNALDEKGIEVNEFESCKTITRVDESDHFKISTERREDKSEKTYRARRVVIAIGLRGAPNRLRLPNEDMKVGERQKVIYSLTNPDDFRGKKIVVVGGGNVAVEAAVDLVARRVGSLIEPRPEAERNQVTLLVRTSIAPTVKFGNKFQLYQCADEGILDLRFGIAIKEMREHELVLENVHTGEVVETIANDYVFALIGGERPDRFLKSVGITLT
;
A
#
# COMPACT_ATOMS: atom_id res chain seq x y z
N MET A 1 -2.28 19.60 -35.98
CA MET A 1 -3.10 18.69 -36.83
C MET A 1 -2.23 17.54 -37.28
N LYS A 2 -2.71 16.29 -37.19
CA LYS A 2 -1.97 15.12 -37.72
C LYS A 2 -2.08 15.09 -39.25
N ALA A 3 -1.11 14.49 -39.94
CA ALA A 3 -1.02 14.47 -41.41
C ALA A 3 -2.32 14.00 -42.13
N PHE A 4 -3.07 13.09 -41.51
CA PHE A 4 -4.37 12.63 -42.00
C PHE A 4 -5.46 13.74 -42.04
N GLN A 5 -5.41 14.70 -41.12
CA GLN A 5 -6.34 15.84 -41.08
C GLN A 5 -6.03 16.85 -42.18
N ILE A 6 -4.74 17.02 -42.52
CA ILE A 6 -4.32 17.86 -43.66
C ILE A 6 -4.82 17.24 -44.97
N PHE A 7 -4.78 15.91 -45.10
CA PHE A 7 -5.27 15.20 -46.28
C PHE A 7 -6.79 15.36 -46.47
N ILE A 8 -7.58 15.25 -45.41
CA ILE A 8 -9.04 15.45 -45.46
C ILE A 8 -9.40 16.90 -45.80
N CYS A 9 -8.69 17.87 -45.22
CA CYS A 9 -8.89 19.28 -45.55
C CYS A 9 -8.54 19.57 -47.03
N LEU A 10 -7.44 19.02 -47.53
CA LEU A 10 -7.07 19.16 -48.94
C LEU A 10 -8.10 18.51 -49.87
N ALA A 11 -8.61 17.32 -49.52
CA ALA A 11 -9.65 16.63 -50.28
C ALA A 11 -10.96 17.44 -50.35
N LEU A 12 -11.40 18.01 -49.22
CA LEU A 12 -12.59 18.87 -49.15
C LEU A 12 -12.41 20.17 -49.94
N VAL A 13 -11.24 20.79 -49.89
CA VAL A 13 -10.92 21.98 -50.68
C VAL A 13 -10.92 21.65 -52.17
N THR A 14 -10.33 20.53 -52.59
CA THR A 14 -10.36 20.11 -54.01
C THR A 14 -11.77 19.79 -54.49
N MET A 15 -12.61 19.19 -53.65
CA MET A 15 -14.00 18.90 -53.97
C MET A 15 -14.83 20.19 -54.10
N LEU A 16 -14.64 21.16 -53.20
CA LEU A 16 -15.30 22.47 -53.27
C LEU A 16 -14.87 23.27 -54.50
N VAL A 17 -13.59 23.21 -54.89
CA VAL A 17 -13.08 23.83 -56.12
C VAL A 17 -13.66 23.15 -57.38
N TRP A 18 -13.86 21.84 -57.35
CA TRP A 18 -14.51 21.11 -58.45
C TRP A 18 -16.00 21.47 -58.59
N ILE A 19 -16.73 21.51 -57.48
CA ILE A 19 -18.15 21.92 -57.44
C ILE A 19 -18.32 23.36 -57.92
N SER A 20 -17.41 24.26 -57.54
CA SER A 20 -17.39 25.65 -58.00
C SER A 20 -17.24 25.78 -59.52
N ARG A 21 -16.54 24.85 -60.17
CA ARG A 21 -16.31 24.86 -61.62
C ARG A 21 -17.38 24.13 -62.44
N ALA A 22 -18.14 23.22 -61.84
CA ALA A 22 -19.07 22.35 -62.56
C ALA A 22 -20.47 22.95 -62.78
N GLY A 23 -20.81 24.09 -62.16
CA GLY A 23 -22.15 24.68 -62.18
C GLY A 23 -22.29 25.93 -63.04
N ILE A 24 -22.11 25.82 -64.36
CA ILE A 24 -22.59 26.84 -65.32
C ILE A 24 -23.57 26.18 -66.27
N GLY A 25 -24.86 26.32 -65.99
CA GLY A 25 -25.97 25.86 -66.83
C GLY A 25 -27.20 26.73 -66.57
N ALA A 26 -27.77 27.26 -67.64
CA ALA A 26 -28.61 28.45 -67.66
C ALA A 26 -29.98 28.32 -66.97
N GLY A 27 -30.44 29.42 -66.36
CA GLY A 27 -31.85 29.66 -66.08
C GLY A 27 -32.30 29.51 -64.62
N GLY A 28 -31.72 30.29 -63.72
CA GLY A 28 -32.17 30.44 -62.33
C GLY A 28 -31.02 30.94 -61.46
N GLU A 29 -31.28 31.84 -60.51
CA GLU A 29 -30.27 32.33 -59.55
C GLU A 29 -29.80 31.20 -58.62
N THR A 30 -28.94 30.33 -59.16
CA THR A 30 -28.31 29.22 -58.46
C THR A 30 -26.81 29.39 -58.58
N TYR A 31 -26.16 29.78 -57.50
CA TYR A 31 -24.70 29.85 -57.43
C TYR A 31 -24.21 28.40 -57.19
N GLY A 32 -23.32 27.86 -58.03
CA GLY A 32 -22.80 26.50 -57.82
C GLY A 32 -23.84 25.37 -57.83
N GLY A 33 -24.94 25.52 -58.59
CA GLY A 33 -25.97 24.47 -58.76
C GLY A 33 -27.00 24.35 -57.63
N LEU A 34 -26.93 25.21 -56.61
CA LEU A 34 -27.92 25.29 -55.53
C LEU A 34 -28.57 26.67 -55.52
N SER A 35 -29.90 26.72 -55.30
CA SER A 35 -30.62 27.98 -55.08
C SER A 35 -30.17 28.65 -53.78
N TRP A 36 -30.51 29.93 -53.58
CA TRP A 36 -30.19 30.62 -52.33
C TRP A 36 -30.76 29.87 -51.10
N ILE A 37 -31.94 29.25 -51.24
CA ILE A 37 -32.56 28.38 -50.24
C ILE A 37 -31.74 27.11 -50.05
N GLY A 38 -31.18 26.55 -51.12
CA GLY A 38 -30.26 25.41 -51.06
C GLY A 38 -28.99 25.74 -50.27
N TRP A 39 -28.38 26.90 -50.50
CA TRP A 39 -27.22 27.37 -49.74
C TRP A 39 -27.54 27.69 -48.28
N ALA A 40 -28.69 28.32 -48.01
CA ALA A 40 -29.15 28.53 -46.65
C ALA A 40 -29.32 27.18 -45.92
N SER A 41 -29.92 26.19 -46.59
CA SER A 41 -30.12 24.85 -46.04
C SER A 41 -28.79 24.15 -45.76
N VAL A 42 -27.83 24.19 -46.68
CA VAL A 42 -26.49 23.61 -46.48
C VAL A 42 -25.75 24.32 -45.34
N THR A 43 -25.84 25.64 -45.26
CA THR A 43 -25.20 26.42 -44.17
C THR A 43 -25.83 26.08 -42.83
N THR A 44 -27.15 26.00 -42.74
CA THR A 44 -27.86 25.59 -41.53
C THR A 44 -27.48 24.16 -41.14
N ILE A 45 -27.40 23.22 -42.09
CA ILE A 45 -26.97 21.84 -41.83
C ILE A 45 -25.53 21.81 -41.33
N LEU A 46 -24.61 22.60 -41.91
CA LEU A 46 -23.21 22.66 -41.47
C LEU A 46 -23.05 23.30 -40.09
N VAL A 47 -23.85 24.33 -39.77
CA VAL A 47 -23.86 24.96 -38.44
C VAL A 47 -24.45 24.00 -37.41
N VAL A 48 -25.56 23.33 -37.72
CA VAL A 48 -26.15 22.32 -36.83
C VAL A 48 -25.22 21.13 -36.67
N ALA A 49 -24.59 20.65 -37.73
CA ALA A 49 -23.59 19.58 -37.66
C ALA A 49 -22.37 20.03 -36.84
N GLY A 50 -21.92 21.28 -36.97
CA GLY A 50 -20.85 21.86 -36.17
C GLY A 50 -21.21 22.00 -34.70
N ILE A 51 -22.44 22.43 -34.39
CA ILE A 51 -22.97 22.50 -33.01
C ILE A 51 -23.12 21.10 -32.44
N VAL A 52 -23.64 20.13 -33.20
CA VAL A 52 -23.71 18.73 -32.80
C VAL A 52 -22.31 18.16 -32.63
N PHE A 53 -21.33 18.55 -33.44
CA PHE A 53 -19.94 18.13 -33.26
C PHE A 53 -19.34 18.75 -31.99
N ILE A 54 -19.56 20.04 -31.73
CA ILE A 54 -19.11 20.72 -30.50
C ILE A 54 -19.81 20.13 -29.29
N PHE A 55 -21.11 19.86 -29.34
CA PHE A 55 -21.85 19.22 -28.25
C PHE A 55 -21.44 17.78 -28.08
N ASN A 56 -21.22 17.01 -29.15
CA ASN A 56 -20.79 15.62 -29.06
C ASN A 56 -19.29 15.50 -28.74
N ASP A 57 -18.48 16.52 -29.00
CA ASP A 57 -17.08 16.65 -28.57
C ASP A 57 -16.97 17.21 -27.16
N SER A 58 -17.93 18.01 -26.70
CA SER A 58 -18.03 18.49 -25.31
C SER A 58 -18.69 17.44 -24.42
N VAL A 59 -19.67 16.69 -24.94
CA VAL A 59 -20.25 15.48 -24.34
C VAL A 59 -19.27 14.34 -24.48
N ARG A 60 -18.47 14.19 -25.54
CA ARG A 60 -17.29 13.30 -25.50
C ARG A 60 -16.30 13.83 -24.51
N ALA A 61 -15.91 15.09 -24.44
CA ALA A 61 -15.02 15.56 -23.39
C ALA A 61 -15.59 15.17 -22.00
N HIS A 62 -16.88 15.38 -21.73
CA HIS A 62 -17.49 15.01 -20.46
C HIS A 62 -17.78 13.50 -20.27
N SER A 63 -18.01 12.72 -21.33
CA SER A 63 -18.30 11.27 -21.29
C SER A 63 -17.08 10.39 -21.62
N PHE A 64 -15.99 10.99 -22.09
CA PHE A 64 -14.64 10.46 -22.33
C PHE A 64 -13.71 10.87 -21.17
N PHE A 65 -14.01 11.96 -20.45
CA PHE A 65 -13.67 12.07 -19.02
C PHE A 65 -14.53 11.13 -18.16
N GLY A 66 -15.64 10.62 -18.71
CA GLY A 66 -16.57 9.69 -18.05
C GLY A 66 -16.32 8.20 -18.29
N LYS A 67 -15.64 7.77 -19.36
CA LYS A 67 -15.22 6.38 -19.63
C LYS A 67 -14.31 6.30 -20.86
N TRP A 68 -13.10 5.76 -20.65
CA TRP A 68 -12.12 5.29 -21.65
C TRP A 68 -11.42 6.33 -22.53
N GLY A 69 -10.19 6.70 -22.15
CA GLY A 69 -9.29 7.38 -23.07
C GLY A 69 -8.20 8.28 -22.49
N ARG A 70 -7.74 8.07 -21.26
CA ARG A 70 -6.36 8.43 -20.94
C ARG A 70 -5.56 7.15 -20.95
N ARG A 71 -4.54 7.09 -21.81
CA ARG A 71 -3.34 6.29 -21.52
C ARG A 71 -3.08 6.54 -20.04
N LEU A 72 -3.12 5.48 -19.23
CA LEU A 72 -2.35 5.48 -18.00
C LEU A 72 -0.93 5.70 -18.49
N ALA A 73 -0.52 6.98 -18.57
CA ALA A 73 0.86 7.32 -18.36
C ALA A 73 1.21 6.50 -17.13
N SER A 74 2.12 5.53 -17.31
CA SER A 74 2.77 4.80 -16.23
C SER A 74 2.81 5.75 -15.06
N SER A 75 2.14 5.44 -13.94
CA SER A 75 2.29 6.28 -12.75
C SER A 75 3.80 6.37 -12.59
N PRO A 76 4.39 7.56 -12.81
CA PRO A 76 5.84 7.64 -12.86
C PRO A 76 6.32 7.06 -11.54
N PRO A 77 7.43 6.32 -11.51
CA PRO A 77 8.02 5.92 -10.24
C PRO A 77 7.99 7.15 -9.33
N VAL A 78 7.50 6.99 -8.10
CA VAL A 78 7.45 8.12 -7.17
C VAL A 78 8.87 8.63 -7.08
N ARG A 79 9.14 9.73 -7.80
CA ARG A 79 10.48 10.23 -8.02
C ARG A 79 10.97 10.71 -6.66
N THR A 80 11.87 9.94 -6.07
CA THR A 80 12.65 10.36 -4.92
C THR A 80 13.66 11.40 -5.41
N LEU A 81 13.69 12.57 -4.79
CA LEU A 81 14.62 13.62 -5.17
C LEU A 81 16.06 13.19 -4.86
N THR A 82 16.96 13.36 -5.82
CA THR A 82 18.40 13.16 -5.62
C THR A 82 18.98 14.29 -4.77
N SER A 83 20.18 14.12 -4.21
CA SER A 83 20.85 15.17 -3.45
C SER A 83 21.10 16.45 -4.26
N SER A 84 21.30 16.35 -5.57
CA SER A 84 21.43 17.50 -6.47
C SER A 84 20.08 18.16 -6.76
N GLU A 85 19.00 17.39 -6.91
CA GLU A 85 17.64 17.92 -7.09
C GLU A 85 17.11 18.60 -5.81
N LEU A 86 17.42 18.02 -4.63
CA LEU A 86 17.20 18.67 -3.34
C LEU A 86 17.98 19.99 -3.25
N ALA A 87 19.19 20.04 -3.81
CA ALA A 87 19.99 21.25 -3.86
C ALA A 87 19.40 22.33 -4.78
N GLU A 88 18.94 21.94 -5.98
CA GLU A 88 18.26 22.82 -6.94
C GLU A 88 16.97 23.40 -6.39
N LEU A 89 16.27 22.64 -5.54
CA LEU A 89 15.06 23.09 -4.86
C LEU A 89 15.35 23.97 -3.62
N GLY A 90 16.62 24.18 -3.24
CA GLY A 90 17.02 25.02 -2.10
C GLY A 90 17.10 24.29 -0.75
N PHE A 91 17.02 22.95 -0.74
CA PHE A 91 16.97 22.12 0.48
C PHE A 91 18.34 21.61 0.95
N THR A 92 19.45 22.11 0.41
CA THR A 92 20.82 21.74 0.86
C THR A 92 21.08 21.99 2.34
N LYS A 93 20.30 22.88 2.97
CA LYS A 93 20.39 23.22 4.40
C LYS A 93 19.24 22.65 5.25
N TYR A 94 18.30 21.91 4.65
CA TYR A 94 17.10 21.43 5.35
C TYR A 94 17.46 20.31 6.33
N ARG A 95 17.43 20.63 7.64
CA ARG A 95 17.59 19.69 8.76
C ARG A 95 16.22 19.15 9.20
N GLY A 96 15.48 18.55 8.28
CA GLY A 96 14.26 17.81 8.63
C GLY A 96 14.57 16.65 9.57
N PRO A 97 13.54 16.07 10.22
CA PRO A 97 13.72 14.94 11.13
C PRO A 97 14.43 13.77 10.45
N ILE A 98 15.06 12.89 11.24
CA ILE A 98 15.79 11.71 10.74
C ILE A 98 14.86 10.52 10.41
N TYR A 99 13.71 10.78 9.81
CA TYR A 99 12.79 9.75 9.37
C TYR A 99 11.99 10.27 8.17
N PRO A 100 11.41 9.37 7.36
CA PRO A 100 10.59 9.79 6.23
C PRO A 100 9.43 10.66 6.67
N HIS A 101 9.20 11.75 5.96
CA HIS A 101 8.14 12.70 6.28
C HIS A 101 7.73 13.49 5.03
N PRO A 102 6.47 13.97 4.95
CA PRO A 102 6.09 14.90 3.91
C PRO A 102 6.66 16.29 4.18
N VAL A 103 7.14 16.91 3.12
CA VAL A 103 7.58 18.29 3.05
C VAL A 103 6.63 19.04 2.12
N ILE A 104 6.01 20.09 2.66
CA ILE A 104 5.15 20.99 1.90
C ILE A 104 5.93 22.23 1.51
N PHE A 105 5.76 22.65 0.26
CA PHE A 105 6.30 23.87 -0.33
C PHE A 105 5.20 24.93 -0.32
N PRO A 106 5.19 25.86 0.65
CA PRO A 106 4.07 26.78 0.85
C PRO A 106 3.87 27.72 -0.34
N ASP A 107 4.95 28.10 -1.02
CA ASP A 107 4.98 28.92 -2.23
C ASP A 107 4.27 28.26 -3.43
N ARG A 108 4.11 26.94 -3.39
CA ARG A 108 3.46 26.14 -4.44
C ARG A 108 2.11 25.61 -4.02
N CYS A 109 1.84 25.58 -2.71
CA CYS A 109 0.64 24.98 -2.19
C CYS A 109 -0.56 25.85 -2.52
N ILE A 110 -1.51 25.29 -3.27
CA ILE A 110 -2.76 25.97 -3.63
C ILE A 110 -3.88 25.77 -2.60
N GLY A 111 -3.57 25.17 -1.44
CA GLY A 111 -4.55 24.96 -0.36
C GLY A 111 -5.65 23.92 -0.64
N CYS A 112 -5.58 23.20 -1.76
CA CYS A 112 -6.64 22.30 -2.24
C CYS A 112 -6.94 21.05 -1.38
N GLN A 113 -6.22 20.86 -0.27
CA GLN A 113 -6.41 19.75 0.68
C GLN A 113 -6.20 18.31 0.17
N ALA A 114 -6.02 18.08 -1.14
CA ALA A 114 -5.84 16.74 -1.72
C ALA A 114 -4.77 15.88 -1.01
N CYS A 115 -3.64 16.47 -0.61
CA CYS A 115 -2.58 15.76 0.11
C CYS A 115 -2.94 15.41 1.56
N VAL A 116 -3.75 16.25 2.23
CA VAL A 116 -4.28 16.03 3.59
C VAL A 116 -5.27 14.88 3.55
N ASP A 117 -6.24 14.92 2.64
CA ASP A 117 -7.27 13.88 2.50
C ASP A 117 -6.67 12.53 2.07
N ALA A 118 -5.58 12.57 1.30
CA ALA A 118 -4.86 11.39 0.89
C ALA A 118 -4.04 10.75 2.01
N CYS A 119 -3.69 11.49 3.07
CA CYS A 119 -2.83 10.98 4.13
C CYS A 119 -3.62 10.07 5.09
N PRO A 120 -3.29 8.77 5.19
CA PRO A 120 -4.06 7.84 6.03
C PRO A 120 -3.65 7.87 7.50
N HIS A 121 -2.66 8.70 7.84
CA HIS A 121 -2.05 8.80 9.17
C HIS A 121 -2.22 10.19 9.78
N ASP A 122 -3.03 11.05 9.14
CA ASP A 122 -3.26 12.44 9.54
C ASP A 122 -1.96 13.23 9.77
N VAL A 123 -0.93 12.91 8.97
CA VAL A 123 0.39 13.56 9.02
C VAL A 123 0.31 15.00 8.55
N LEU A 124 -0.64 15.30 7.66
CA LEU A 124 -0.81 16.59 7.01
C LEU A 124 -2.12 17.24 7.47
N ALA A 125 -2.13 18.56 7.58
CA ALA A 125 -3.34 19.37 7.75
C ALA A 125 -3.23 20.68 6.98
N ILE A 126 -4.35 21.38 6.75
CA ILE A 126 -4.32 22.76 6.25
C ILE A 126 -4.06 23.71 7.42
N VAL A 127 -3.02 24.52 7.31
CA VAL A 127 -2.64 25.59 8.25
C VAL A 127 -2.47 26.86 7.43
N ASP A 128 -3.21 27.92 7.77
CA ASP A 128 -3.15 29.21 7.06
C ASP A 128 -3.38 29.11 5.55
N GLY A 129 -4.31 28.25 5.14
CA GLY A 129 -4.67 28.05 3.73
C GLY A 129 -3.65 27.23 2.93
N VAL A 130 -2.59 26.71 3.55
CA VAL A 130 -1.60 25.83 2.91
C VAL A 130 -1.48 24.51 3.66
N ALA A 131 -1.20 23.43 2.94
CA ALA A 131 -0.91 22.15 3.58
C ALA A 131 0.36 22.26 4.43
N SER A 132 0.39 21.58 5.56
CA SER A 132 1.51 21.55 6.49
C SER A 132 1.64 20.16 7.11
N ALA A 133 2.88 19.69 7.28
CA ALA A 133 3.16 18.46 7.99
C ALA A 133 3.05 18.70 9.50
N VAL A 134 1.91 18.31 10.07
CA VAL A 134 1.61 18.51 11.48
C VAL A 134 2.06 17.35 12.34
N ALA A 135 2.13 16.13 11.81
CA ALA A 135 2.59 14.92 12.52
C ALA A 135 3.54 14.07 11.64
N PRO A 136 4.69 14.62 11.19
CA PRO A 136 5.60 13.98 10.24
C PRO A 136 6.13 12.60 10.68
N ASP A 137 6.22 12.37 11.98
CA ASP A 137 6.60 11.12 12.66
C ASP A 137 5.62 9.97 12.44
N LEU A 138 4.36 10.27 12.13
CA LEU A 138 3.34 9.28 11.77
C LEU A 138 3.40 8.89 10.28
N CYS A 139 4.32 9.46 9.50
CA CYS A 139 4.43 9.15 8.07
C CYS A 139 4.90 7.71 7.85
N MET A 140 4.18 7.00 6.98
CA MET A 140 4.41 5.58 6.70
C MET A 140 4.92 5.33 5.28
N GLU A 141 5.42 6.37 4.61
CA GLU A 141 5.98 6.32 3.25
C GLU A 141 5.03 5.74 2.21
N ASP A 142 3.71 5.83 2.41
CA ASP A 142 2.73 5.35 1.44
C ASP A 142 2.65 6.25 0.19
N THR A 143 3.19 7.48 0.29
CA THR A 143 3.31 8.49 -0.77
C THR A 143 1.98 8.96 -1.37
N ALA A 144 0.83 8.61 -0.78
CA ALA A 144 -0.48 9.02 -1.29
C ALA A 144 -0.61 10.55 -1.33
N CYS A 145 -0.15 11.24 -0.29
CA CYS A 145 -0.17 12.70 -0.23
C CYS A 145 0.65 13.37 -1.35
N GLN A 146 1.80 12.78 -1.71
CA GLN A 146 2.57 13.22 -2.86
C GLN A 146 1.84 12.88 -4.15
N ALA A 147 1.32 11.66 -4.31
CA ALA A 147 0.61 11.21 -5.51
C ALA A 147 -0.57 12.11 -5.88
N GLU A 148 -1.41 12.45 -4.89
CA GLU A 148 -2.65 13.21 -5.05
C GLU A 148 -2.45 14.73 -5.15
N CYS A 149 -1.24 15.24 -4.93
CA CYS A 149 -0.97 16.68 -5.09
C CYS A 149 -1.17 17.10 -6.56
N PRO A 150 -2.16 17.98 -6.86
CA PRO A 150 -2.52 18.35 -8.24
C PRO A 150 -1.59 19.44 -8.81
N VAL A 151 -0.75 20.05 -7.97
CA VAL A 151 0.18 21.12 -8.36
C VAL A 151 1.34 20.53 -9.15
N ASN A 152 1.77 21.19 -10.22
CA ASN A 152 2.95 20.82 -11.00
C ASN A 152 3.91 22.02 -11.14
N PRO A 153 5.12 21.98 -10.56
CA PRO A 153 5.69 20.90 -9.73
C PRO A 153 4.92 20.67 -8.43
N LYS A 154 4.98 19.45 -7.89
CA LYS A 154 4.25 19.06 -6.67
C LYS A 154 4.58 20.00 -5.51
N ALA A 155 3.53 20.42 -4.80
CA ALA A 155 3.62 21.20 -3.57
C ALA A 155 3.85 20.33 -2.33
N CYS A 156 3.54 19.03 -2.39
CA CYS A 156 3.81 18.06 -1.33
C CYS A 156 4.75 16.97 -1.86
N ILE A 157 5.86 16.73 -1.17
CA ILE A 157 6.82 15.66 -1.50
C ILE A 157 7.13 14.89 -0.22
N VAL A 158 7.07 13.57 -0.25
CA VAL A 158 7.56 12.74 0.86
C VAL A 158 9.05 12.58 0.71
N ILE A 159 9.81 13.12 1.66
CA ILE A 159 11.26 13.06 1.69
C ILE A 159 11.69 12.04 2.75
N ASN A 160 12.52 11.09 2.35
CA ASN A 160 13.20 10.19 3.26
C ASN A 160 14.59 10.77 3.59
N THR A 161 14.70 11.46 4.72
CA THR A 161 15.86 12.30 5.09
C THR A 161 16.93 11.59 5.93
N ALA A 162 16.71 10.36 6.40
CA ALA A 162 17.67 9.67 7.28
C ALA A 162 18.40 8.47 6.71
N LYS A 163 18.12 8.15 5.46
CA LYS A 163 18.86 7.11 4.80
C LYS A 163 19.42 7.68 3.52
N PRO A 164 20.75 7.60 3.27
CA PRO A 164 21.12 7.19 1.94
C PRO A 164 20.32 5.90 1.70
N VAL A 165 19.30 5.96 0.83
CA VAL A 165 18.70 4.77 0.28
C VAL A 165 19.86 4.13 -0.45
N VAL A 166 20.56 3.22 0.23
CA VAL A 166 21.45 2.29 -0.44
C VAL A 166 20.51 1.60 -1.40
N SER A 167 20.56 1.99 -2.68
CA SER A 167 19.76 1.38 -3.72
C SER A 167 20.15 -0.08 -3.65
N ARG A 168 19.28 -0.88 -3.04
CA ARG A 168 19.51 -2.30 -2.96
C ARG A 168 19.26 -2.79 -4.37
N PRO A 169 20.21 -3.51 -4.98
CA PRO A 169 20.05 -3.98 -6.35
C PRO A 169 18.65 -4.58 -6.52
N ALA A 170 17.86 -3.97 -7.38
CA ALA A 170 16.51 -4.40 -7.72
C ALA A 170 16.56 -5.00 -9.12
N PRO A 171 15.75 -6.03 -9.41
CA PRO A 171 15.71 -6.58 -10.75
C PRO A 171 15.32 -5.48 -11.75
N THR A 172 16.11 -5.34 -12.80
CA THR A 172 15.81 -4.40 -13.89
C THR A 172 14.57 -4.90 -14.62
N ARG A 173 13.51 -4.09 -14.63
CA ARG A 173 12.28 -4.34 -15.38
C ARG A 173 11.74 -3.05 -15.99
N ASP A 174 11.01 -3.18 -17.10
CA ASP A 174 10.21 -2.11 -17.66
C ASP A 174 9.03 -1.78 -16.73
N GLY A 175 8.80 -0.48 -16.50
CA GLY A 175 7.77 -0.03 -15.57
C GLY A 175 6.33 -0.15 -16.09
N ALA A 176 6.14 -0.41 -17.39
CA ALA A 176 4.82 -0.54 -18.02
C ALA A 176 4.47 -1.99 -18.36
N SER A 177 5.42 -2.78 -18.87
CA SER A 177 5.22 -4.19 -19.21
C SER A 177 5.60 -5.16 -18.11
N TYR A 178 6.42 -4.73 -17.13
CA TYR A 178 7.04 -5.57 -16.10
C TYR A 178 8.08 -6.56 -16.64
N GLU A 179 8.44 -6.44 -17.91
CA GLU A 179 9.41 -7.31 -18.57
C GLU A 179 10.83 -7.00 -18.11
N THR A 180 11.64 -8.03 -17.89
CA THR A 180 13.03 -7.90 -17.47
C THR A 180 13.96 -7.70 -18.68
N ASN A 181 15.27 -7.61 -18.44
CA ASN A 181 16.26 -7.68 -19.51
C ASN A 181 16.29 -9.04 -20.24
N VAL A 182 15.59 -10.05 -19.72
CA VAL A 182 15.40 -11.35 -20.39
C VAL A 182 14.05 -11.31 -21.11
N LEU A 183 14.08 -11.25 -22.44
CA LEU A 183 12.87 -11.13 -23.28
C LEU A 183 11.89 -12.28 -23.00
N GLY A 184 10.63 -11.93 -22.74
CA GLY A 184 9.54 -12.83 -22.39
C GLY A 184 9.51 -13.28 -20.92
N CYS A 185 10.43 -12.78 -20.09
CA CYS A 185 10.47 -13.01 -18.65
C CYS A 185 10.07 -11.74 -17.90
N TYR A 186 9.03 -11.83 -17.08
CA TYR A 186 8.45 -10.74 -16.32
C TYR A 186 8.66 -10.95 -14.83
N ILE A 187 8.68 -9.86 -14.06
CA ILE A 187 8.82 -9.93 -12.61
C ILE A 187 7.83 -8.99 -11.91
N ILE A 188 7.07 -9.53 -10.95
CA ILE A 188 5.97 -8.83 -10.27
C ILE A 188 5.96 -9.06 -8.75
N GLY A 189 5.29 -8.19 -8.02
CA GLY A 189 5.15 -8.25 -6.56
C GLY A 189 6.42 -7.82 -5.83
N ASP A 190 6.53 -8.18 -4.55
CA ASP A 190 7.55 -7.66 -3.63
C ASP A 190 8.99 -7.83 -4.10
N VAL A 191 9.28 -8.87 -4.89
CA VAL A 191 10.62 -9.12 -5.46
C VAL A 191 11.09 -7.96 -6.37
N SER A 192 10.15 -7.18 -6.93
CA SER A 192 10.43 -6.00 -7.73
C SER A 192 10.79 -4.75 -6.92
N GLY A 193 10.69 -4.79 -5.58
CA GLY A 193 11.10 -3.70 -4.70
C GLY A 193 9.97 -2.77 -4.20
N VAL A 194 8.70 -3.06 -4.53
CA VAL A 194 7.54 -2.27 -4.06
C VAL A 194 6.65 -3.14 -3.14
N PRO A 195 6.90 -3.18 -1.82
CA PRO A 195 6.24 -4.12 -0.92
C PRO A 195 4.85 -3.64 -0.49
N LEU A 196 3.83 -3.93 -1.30
CA LEU A 196 2.42 -3.69 -0.96
C LEU A 196 1.53 -4.75 -1.60
N ILE A 197 0.70 -5.42 -0.80
CA ILE A 197 -0.20 -6.47 -1.28
C ILE A 197 -1.14 -5.95 -2.38
N LYS A 198 -1.67 -4.72 -2.25
CA LYS A 198 -2.51 -4.08 -3.29
C LYS A 198 -1.76 -3.95 -4.62
N ASN A 199 -0.48 -3.55 -4.57
CA ASN A 199 0.35 -3.44 -5.77
C ASN A 199 0.67 -4.81 -6.34
N ALA A 200 1.02 -5.78 -5.50
CA ALA A 200 1.27 -7.16 -5.91
C ALA A 200 0.08 -7.74 -6.71
N VAL A 201 -1.13 -7.62 -6.17
CA VAL A 201 -2.35 -8.08 -6.85
C VAL A 201 -2.59 -7.34 -8.16
N LYS A 202 -2.43 -6.01 -8.18
CA LYS A 202 -2.58 -5.20 -9.39
C LYS A 202 -1.57 -5.58 -10.48
N GLU A 203 -0.31 -5.72 -10.13
CA GLU A 203 0.77 -6.13 -11.05
C GLU A 203 0.49 -7.50 -11.66
N GLY A 204 -0.06 -8.44 -10.89
CA GLY A 204 -0.48 -9.75 -11.41
C GLY A 204 -1.51 -9.66 -12.53
N TYR A 205 -2.50 -8.78 -12.40
CA TYR A 205 -3.49 -8.54 -13.46
C TYR A 205 -2.87 -7.83 -14.68
N GLU A 206 -2.08 -6.78 -14.44
CA GLU A 206 -1.54 -5.96 -15.52
C GLU A 206 -0.50 -6.70 -16.37
N VAL A 207 0.38 -7.51 -15.75
CA VAL A 207 1.37 -8.29 -16.49
C VAL A 207 0.70 -9.33 -17.40
N VAL A 208 -0.35 -10.00 -16.92
CA VAL A 208 -1.04 -11.00 -17.73
C VAL A 208 -1.84 -10.34 -18.85
N SER A 209 -2.48 -9.21 -18.58
CA SER A 209 -3.16 -8.40 -19.61
C SER A 209 -2.19 -7.97 -20.73
N HIS A 210 -0.97 -7.61 -20.35
CA HIS A 210 0.10 -7.30 -21.29
C HIS A 210 0.50 -8.54 -22.11
N ILE A 211 0.76 -9.68 -21.45
CA ILE A 211 1.10 -10.95 -22.11
C ILE A 211 0.01 -11.36 -23.11
N VAL A 212 -1.27 -11.28 -22.75
CA VAL A 212 -2.39 -11.58 -23.67
C VAL A 212 -2.32 -10.72 -24.93
N SER A 213 -2.03 -9.43 -24.78
CA SER A 213 -1.92 -8.50 -25.91
C SER A 213 -0.73 -8.85 -26.80
N GLU A 214 0.41 -9.21 -26.20
CA GLU A 214 1.62 -9.61 -26.91
C GLU A 214 1.45 -10.94 -27.66
N LEU A 215 0.83 -11.94 -27.02
CA LEU A 215 0.67 -13.27 -27.58
C LEU A 215 -0.42 -13.34 -28.65
N ARG A 216 -1.39 -12.41 -28.66
CA ARG A 216 -2.38 -12.27 -29.75
C ARG A 216 -1.73 -12.01 -31.10
N GLU A 217 -0.60 -11.33 -31.12
CA GLU A 217 0.10 -10.95 -32.35
C GLU A 217 1.07 -12.05 -32.85
N LYS A 218 1.29 -13.11 -32.07
CA LYS A 218 2.27 -14.17 -32.35
C LYS A 218 1.60 -15.54 -32.48
N LYS A 219 1.77 -16.23 -33.62
CA LYS A 219 1.31 -17.62 -33.78
C LYS A 219 1.98 -18.54 -32.75
N GLY A 220 1.19 -19.42 -32.14
CA GLY A 220 1.69 -20.41 -31.19
C GLY A 220 2.56 -21.48 -31.86
N ASP A 221 3.60 -21.92 -31.15
CA ASP A 221 4.43 -23.07 -31.51
C ASP A 221 3.84 -24.32 -30.86
N ALA A 222 3.61 -25.38 -31.65
CA ALA A 222 3.02 -26.64 -31.19
C ALA A 222 3.90 -27.41 -30.19
N SER A 223 5.19 -27.03 -30.05
CA SER A 223 6.12 -27.62 -29.09
C SER A 223 6.02 -27.03 -27.67
N VAL A 224 5.16 -26.02 -27.46
CA VAL A 224 5.01 -25.30 -26.20
C VAL A 224 3.70 -25.71 -25.50
N GLU A 225 3.79 -26.05 -24.22
CA GLU A 225 2.67 -26.59 -23.43
C GLU A 225 1.78 -25.48 -22.85
N TYR A 226 2.36 -24.33 -22.50
CA TYR A 226 1.67 -23.22 -21.85
C TYR A 226 2.01 -21.86 -22.48
N ASP A 227 1.06 -20.93 -22.48
CA ASP A 227 1.32 -19.54 -22.86
C ASP A 227 2.15 -18.83 -21.78
N VAL A 228 1.87 -19.10 -20.50
CA VAL A 228 2.56 -18.46 -19.37
C VAL A 228 2.82 -19.42 -18.21
N ALA A 229 4.06 -19.46 -17.73
CA ALA A 229 4.42 -20.07 -16.46
C ALA A 229 4.50 -19.01 -15.36
N ILE A 230 3.81 -19.23 -14.24
CA ILE A 230 3.73 -18.31 -13.09
C ILE A 230 4.46 -18.97 -11.92
N ILE A 231 5.55 -18.35 -11.47
CA ILE A 231 6.45 -18.90 -10.46
C ILE A 231 6.27 -18.14 -9.15
N GLY A 232 5.72 -18.82 -8.14
CA GLY A 232 5.30 -18.24 -6.87
C GLY A 232 3.86 -17.75 -6.95
N VAL A 233 3.00 -18.27 -6.06
CA VAL A 233 1.55 -18.02 -6.03
C VAL A 233 1.16 -17.39 -4.69
N GLY A 234 1.94 -16.38 -4.29
CA GLY A 234 1.53 -15.36 -3.33
C GLY A 234 0.49 -14.40 -3.95
N PRO A 235 0.19 -13.24 -3.32
CA PRO A 235 -0.84 -12.32 -3.82
C PRO A 235 -0.69 -11.92 -5.29
N ALA A 236 0.55 -11.67 -5.74
CA ALA A 236 0.84 -11.33 -7.13
C ALA A 236 0.60 -12.50 -8.09
N GLY A 237 1.17 -13.67 -7.80
CA GLY A 237 1.03 -14.85 -8.65
C GLY A 237 -0.38 -15.43 -8.67
N ALA A 238 -1.09 -15.41 -7.54
CA ALA A 238 -2.49 -15.80 -7.46
C ALA A 238 -3.38 -14.89 -8.33
N SER A 239 -3.14 -13.58 -8.29
CA SER A 239 -3.80 -12.61 -9.19
C SER A 239 -3.46 -12.90 -10.65
N ALA A 240 -2.19 -13.16 -10.98
CA ALA A 240 -1.77 -13.52 -12.33
C ALA A 240 -2.43 -14.81 -12.83
N ALA A 241 -2.49 -15.87 -12.00
CA ALA A 241 -3.11 -17.14 -12.36
C ALA A 241 -4.62 -16.98 -12.59
N ALA A 242 -5.30 -16.23 -11.71
CA ALA A 242 -6.69 -15.88 -11.87
C ALA A 242 -6.96 -15.11 -13.17
N THR A 243 -6.15 -14.09 -13.45
CA THR A 243 -6.27 -13.30 -14.69
C THR A 243 -5.95 -14.13 -15.94
N ALA A 244 -4.97 -15.02 -15.89
CA ALA A 244 -4.61 -15.89 -17.01
C ALA A 244 -5.78 -16.81 -17.38
N ARG A 245 -6.43 -17.39 -16.36
CA ARG A 245 -7.65 -18.20 -16.52
C ARG A 245 -8.79 -17.39 -17.12
N GLU A 246 -9.09 -16.21 -16.57
CA GLU A 246 -10.17 -15.33 -17.04
C GLU A 246 -9.98 -14.88 -18.49
N MET A 247 -8.73 -14.66 -18.89
CA MET A 247 -8.38 -14.22 -20.25
C MET A 247 -8.14 -15.38 -21.23
N GLY A 248 -8.32 -16.63 -20.77
CA GLY A 248 -8.25 -17.82 -21.62
C GLY A 248 -6.84 -18.21 -22.06
N LEU A 249 -5.79 -17.80 -21.33
CA LEU A 249 -4.43 -18.30 -21.56
C LEU A 249 -4.26 -19.71 -20.99
N SER A 250 -3.50 -20.54 -21.70
CA SER A 250 -2.96 -21.76 -21.09
C SER A 250 -1.84 -21.36 -20.12
N TYR A 251 -1.94 -21.79 -18.86
CA TYR A 251 -0.95 -21.42 -17.85
C TYR A 251 -0.58 -22.59 -16.96
N ILE A 252 0.59 -22.48 -16.34
CA ILE A 252 1.01 -23.32 -15.22
C ILE A 252 1.41 -22.43 -14.04
N ALA A 253 0.82 -22.65 -12.88
CA ALA A 253 1.14 -21.94 -11.65
C ALA A 253 1.89 -22.87 -10.69
N ILE A 254 3.11 -22.49 -10.28
CA ILE A 254 4.02 -23.31 -9.47
C ILE A 254 4.29 -22.60 -8.15
N GLU A 255 4.01 -23.28 -7.03
CA GLU A 255 4.23 -22.77 -5.67
C GLU A 255 5.03 -23.78 -4.86
N GLN A 256 6.09 -23.30 -4.20
CA GLN A 256 6.98 -24.15 -3.41
C GLN A 256 6.33 -24.63 -2.10
N GLU A 257 5.37 -23.85 -1.59
CA GLU A 257 4.57 -24.17 -0.41
C GLU A 257 3.11 -24.37 -0.81
N LYS A 258 2.17 -23.92 0.05
CA LYS A 258 0.77 -23.72 -0.30
C LYS A 258 0.54 -22.39 -1.00
N VAL A 259 -0.51 -22.31 -1.79
CA VAL A 259 -1.04 -21.08 -2.38
C VAL A 259 -1.29 -20.04 -1.28
N LEU A 260 -0.88 -18.79 -1.53
CA LEU A 260 -0.95 -17.69 -0.56
C LEU A 260 -0.20 -17.92 0.77
N SER A 261 0.74 -18.87 0.84
CA SER A 261 1.57 -19.14 2.03
C SER A 261 2.25 -17.89 2.62
N THR A 262 2.55 -16.90 1.78
CA THR A 262 3.10 -15.60 2.22
C THR A 262 2.17 -14.87 3.19
N ILE A 263 0.86 -14.93 2.96
CA ILE A 263 -0.17 -14.34 3.83
C ILE A 263 -0.46 -15.28 5.01
N GLU A 264 -0.52 -16.60 4.77
CA GLU A 264 -0.70 -17.60 5.83
C GLU A 264 0.40 -17.50 6.89
N ALA A 265 1.63 -17.24 6.49
CA ALA A 265 2.77 -17.10 7.39
C ALA A 265 2.80 -15.78 8.18
N TYR A 266 1.82 -14.90 8.04
CA TYR A 266 1.60 -13.86 9.04
C TYR A 266 1.05 -14.46 10.33
N PRO A 267 1.30 -13.87 11.51
CA PRO A 267 0.71 -14.33 12.75
C PRO A 267 -0.81 -14.45 12.69
N LYS A 268 -1.36 -15.48 13.33
CA LYS A 268 -2.79 -15.68 13.51
C LYS A 268 -3.47 -14.48 14.16
N GLY A 269 -4.59 -14.03 13.60
CA GLY A 269 -5.34 -12.85 14.03
C GLY A 269 -4.70 -11.52 13.60
N LYS A 270 -3.58 -11.54 12.84
CA LYS A 270 -2.98 -10.30 12.32
C LYS A 270 -4.00 -9.54 11.49
N TYR A 271 -4.22 -8.28 11.86
CA TYR A 271 -4.98 -7.35 11.06
C TYR A 271 -4.10 -6.81 9.92
N ILE A 272 -4.54 -7.01 8.69
CA ILE A 272 -3.82 -6.61 7.49
C ILE A 272 -4.50 -5.35 6.94
N PHE A 273 -3.74 -4.25 6.96
CA PHE A 273 -4.22 -2.95 6.50
C PHE A 273 -4.13 -2.81 4.99
N PHE A 274 -5.16 -2.20 4.38
CA PHE A 274 -5.20 -1.88 2.95
C PHE A 274 -5.85 -0.51 2.76
N LYS A 275 -5.09 0.50 2.30
CA LYS A 275 -5.61 1.83 1.92
C LYS A 275 -4.83 2.31 0.67
N PRO A 276 -5.40 3.09 -0.28
CA PRO A 276 -6.63 3.88 -0.17
C PRO A 276 -7.86 3.37 -0.90
N ASP A 277 -8.99 3.54 -0.19
CA ASP A 277 -10.39 3.35 -0.59
C ASP A 277 -10.81 4.35 -1.69
N THR A 278 -9.94 5.31 -2.00
CA THR A 278 -10.10 6.31 -3.07
C THR A 278 -9.69 5.78 -4.44
N LYS A 279 -8.98 4.64 -4.52
CA LYS A 279 -8.58 4.02 -5.79
C LYS A 279 -9.31 2.71 -6.00
N GLU A 280 -10.03 2.63 -7.11
CA GLU A 280 -10.65 1.41 -7.62
C GLU A 280 -9.68 0.22 -7.56
N TRP A 281 -10.22 -0.92 -7.13
CA TRP A 281 -9.49 -2.16 -7.05
C TRP A 281 -9.47 -2.83 -8.42
N PHE A 282 -8.28 -3.19 -8.89
CA PHE A 282 -8.06 -3.91 -10.14
C PHE A 282 -7.12 -5.08 -9.86
N GLY A 283 -7.57 -6.31 -10.12
CA GLY A 283 -6.83 -7.52 -9.77
C GLY A 283 -7.62 -8.79 -10.00
N GLY A 284 -6.93 -9.91 -10.23
CA GLY A 284 -7.53 -11.24 -10.34
C GLY A 284 -8.07 -11.81 -9.02
N LEU A 285 -7.80 -11.15 -7.89
CA LEU A 285 -8.35 -11.48 -6.57
C LEU A 285 -9.42 -10.46 -6.14
N PRO A 286 -10.42 -10.86 -5.33
CA PRO A 286 -11.50 -9.97 -4.92
C PRO A 286 -11.02 -8.88 -3.93
N ALA A 287 -11.68 -7.72 -3.99
CA ALA A 287 -11.49 -6.62 -3.05
C ALA A 287 -12.14 -6.87 -1.67
N ALA A 288 -13.08 -7.81 -1.60
CA ALA A 288 -13.82 -8.13 -0.37
C ALA A 288 -12.87 -8.65 0.71
N GLY A 289 -13.10 -8.24 1.96
CA GLY A 289 -12.21 -8.55 3.09
C GLY A 289 -10.91 -7.75 3.12
N LEU A 290 -10.78 -6.68 2.33
CA LEU A 290 -9.63 -5.77 2.39
C LEU A 290 -10.01 -4.41 3.00
N GLY A 291 -11.16 -4.31 3.67
CA GLY A 291 -11.65 -3.04 4.24
C GLY A 291 -12.12 -2.00 3.22
N LEU A 292 -12.18 -2.33 1.91
CA LEU A 292 -12.44 -1.38 0.81
C LEU A 292 -13.93 -1.09 0.53
N THR A 293 -14.88 -1.71 1.24
CA THR A 293 -16.32 -1.45 1.04
C THR A 293 -16.78 -0.22 1.80
N LYS A 294 -17.12 0.84 1.05
CA LYS A 294 -17.71 2.11 1.52
C LYS A 294 -18.89 1.96 2.52
N SER A 295 -19.58 0.82 2.53
CA SER A 295 -20.86 0.66 3.24
C SER A 295 -20.74 0.56 4.76
N LYS A 296 -19.55 0.38 5.35
CA LYS A 296 -19.39 0.30 6.81
C LYS A 296 -18.95 1.60 7.49
N TYR A 297 -18.58 2.63 6.72
CA TYR A 297 -17.82 3.78 7.24
C TYR A 297 -18.34 5.15 6.74
N ALA A 298 -19.51 5.19 6.11
CA ALA A 298 -20.12 6.43 5.69
C ALA A 298 -20.84 7.11 6.87
N VAL A 299 -20.11 7.90 7.66
CA VAL A 299 -20.61 9.25 7.91
C VAL A 299 -20.14 10.04 6.70
N SER A 300 -21.08 10.46 5.86
CA SER A 300 -20.77 11.18 4.63
C SER A 300 -19.91 12.40 4.94
N SER A 301 -18.71 12.45 4.36
CA SER A 301 -17.89 13.66 4.27
C SER A 301 -18.64 14.84 3.65
N ASP A 302 -19.73 14.55 2.92
CA ASP A 302 -20.61 15.55 2.33
C ASP A 302 -21.48 16.32 3.36
N GLU A 303 -21.52 15.93 4.64
CA GLU A 303 -22.23 16.68 5.69
C GLU A 303 -21.32 17.64 6.50
N LEU A 304 -19.99 17.54 6.37
CA LEU A 304 -19.06 18.43 7.09
C LEU A 304 -18.49 19.59 6.26
N THR A 305 -18.76 19.67 4.96
CA THR A 305 -18.24 20.72 4.06
C THR A 305 -18.96 22.06 4.13
N GLY A 306 -19.95 22.23 5.01
CA GLY A 306 -20.39 23.58 5.38
C GLY A 306 -19.24 24.37 5.98
N GLU A 307 -19.12 25.66 5.70
CA GLU A 307 -18.18 26.53 6.40
C GLU A 307 -18.49 26.49 7.91
N ILE A 308 -17.49 26.19 8.74
CA ILE A 308 -17.60 26.43 10.19
C ILE A 308 -17.83 27.95 10.32
N PRO A 309 -18.85 28.44 11.04
CA PRO A 309 -19.01 29.87 11.24
C PRO A 309 -17.69 30.44 11.74
N GLN A 310 -17.05 31.32 10.95
CA GLN A 310 -15.64 31.71 11.10
C GLN A 310 -15.31 32.43 12.41
N ALA A 311 -16.26 32.58 13.34
CA ALA A 311 -16.01 33.06 14.69
C ALA A 311 -16.91 32.35 15.69
N LEU A 312 -16.40 31.27 16.31
CA LEU A 312 -16.91 30.84 17.61
C LEU A 312 -16.57 31.93 18.63
N ASP A 313 -17.46 32.18 19.60
CA ASP A 313 -17.18 33.12 20.69
C ASP A 313 -15.93 32.66 21.48
N ARG A 314 -15.09 33.60 21.94
CA ARG A 314 -13.84 33.27 22.64
C ARG A 314 -14.05 32.37 23.85
N SER A 315 -15.19 32.48 24.53
CA SER A 315 -15.54 31.61 25.67
C SER A 315 -15.68 30.13 25.27
N VAL A 316 -16.04 29.87 24.01
CA VAL A 316 -16.12 28.52 23.43
C VAL A 316 -14.75 28.00 23.08
N GLU A 317 -13.91 28.84 22.48
CA GLU A 317 -12.53 28.49 22.12
C GLU A 317 -11.71 28.17 23.38
N ASP A 318 -11.83 28.98 24.42
CA ASP A 318 -11.18 28.75 25.72
C ASP A 318 -11.65 27.44 26.37
N LEU A 319 -12.94 27.14 26.29
CA LEU A 319 -13.51 25.88 26.80
C LEU A 319 -13.00 24.68 25.98
N ILE A 320 -12.95 24.79 24.65
CA ILE A 320 -12.42 23.74 23.77
C ILE A 320 -10.95 23.48 24.10
N GLY A 321 -10.14 24.52 24.33
CA GLY A 321 -8.74 24.38 24.73
C GLY A 321 -8.59 23.67 26.09
N GLN A 322 -9.37 24.07 27.10
CA GLN A 322 -9.35 23.44 28.43
C GLN A 322 -9.76 21.96 28.37
N GLN A 323 -10.82 21.64 27.63
CA GLN A 323 -11.34 20.29 27.52
C GLN A 323 -10.46 19.41 26.64
N GLY A 324 -9.90 19.99 25.57
CA GLY A 324 -8.89 19.36 24.73
C GLY A 324 -7.66 18.95 25.53
N SER A 325 -7.19 19.79 26.46
CA SER A 325 -6.09 19.43 27.36
C SER A 325 -6.45 18.26 28.27
N ILE A 326 -7.61 18.29 28.93
CA ILE A 326 -8.06 17.21 29.84
C ILE A 326 -8.20 15.89 29.09
N LEU A 327 -8.77 15.93 27.89
CA LEU A 327 -8.97 14.77 27.03
C LEU A 327 -7.64 14.24 26.49
N SER A 328 -6.72 15.14 26.12
CA SER A 328 -5.36 14.81 25.74
C SER A 328 -4.62 14.13 26.88
N ASP A 329 -4.72 14.63 28.11
CA ASP A 329 -4.08 14.01 29.28
C ASP A 329 -4.66 12.62 29.59
N LYS A 330 -5.99 12.46 29.52
CA LYS A 330 -6.66 11.15 29.67
C LYS A 330 -6.24 10.16 28.60
N LEU A 331 -6.11 10.61 27.35
CA LEU A 331 -5.67 9.79 26.24
C LEU A 331 -4.16 9.48 26.32
N ALA A 332 -3.35 10.45 26.71
CA ALA A 332 -1.91 10.32 26.94
C ALA A 332 -1.60 9.33 28.07
N ALA A 333 -2.48 9.22 29.06
CA ALA A 333 -2.37 8.19 30.09
C ALA A 333 -2.46 6.76 29.51
N LYS A 334 -3.15 6.57 28.37
CA LYS A 334 -3.22 5.28 27.65
C LYS A 334 -2.01 5.03 26.73
N ILE A 335 -1.11 6.00 26.57
CA ILE A 335 0.08 5.90 25.72
C ILE A 335 1.25 5.36 26.55
N PRO A 336 2.12 4.51 25.96
CA PRO A 336 3.37 4.12 26.58
C PRO A 336 4.25 5.31 26.93
N SER A 337 4.86 5.26 28.11
CA SER A 337 5.69 6.32 28.69
C SER A 337 6.79 6.82 27.75
N ALA A 338 7.43 5.91 27.01
CA ALA A 338 8.48 6.21 26.03
C ALA A 338 8.02 7.07 24.85
N LEU A 339 6.72 7.10 24.55
CA LEU A 339 6.14 7.82 23.41
C LEU A 339 5.33 9.07 23.83
N ARG A 340 5.01 9.22 25.12
CA ARG A 340 4.15 10.31 25.63
C ARG A 340 4.69 11.69 25.26
N ALA A 341 5.98 11.94 25.51
CA ALA A 341 6.56 13.27 25.36
C ALA A 341 6.47 13.82 23.91
N GLU A 342 6.53 12.94 22.91
CA GLU A 342 6.46 13.31 21.49
C GLU A 342 5.01 13.41 20.99
N LEU A 343 4.12 12.55 21.49
CA LEU A 343 2.74 12.44 21.01
C LEU A 343 1.75 13.37 21.71
N THR A 344 1.96 13.69 22.99
CA THR A 344 1.03 14.55 23.74
C THR A 344 0.81 15.91 23.05
N PRO A 345 1.84 16.61 22.54
CA PRO A 345 1.63 17.87 21.80
C PRO A 345 0.81 17.70 20.52
N LEU A 346 1.07 16.63 19.76
CA LEU A 346 0.38 16.32 18.50
C LEU A 346 -1.08 15.93 18.74
N MET A 347 -1.31 15.13 19.78
CA MET A 347 -2.64 14.68 20.17
C MET A 347 -3.49 15.81 20.72
N SER A 348 -2.93 16.70 21.54
CA SER A 348 -3.65 17.89 22.02
C SER A 348 -4.23 18.68 20.85
N LYS A 349 -3.43 18.94 19.81
CA LYS A 349 -3.88 19.66 18.63
C LYS A 349 -4.97 18.91 17.84
N LYS A 350 -4.82 17.59 17.69
CA LYS A 350 -5.80 16.75 16.97
C LYS A 350 -7.13 16.63 17.71
N ILE A 351 -7.09 16.46 19.02
CA ILE A 351 -8.26 16.39 19.90
C ILE A 351 -9.00 17.73 19.87
N GLU A 352 -8.28 18.85 19.97
CA GLU A 352 -8.87 20.18 19.90
C GLU A 352 -9.58 20.41 18.55
N SER A 353 -8.93 20.02 17.45
CA SER A 353 -9.52 20.07 16.12
C SER A 353 -10.76 19.19 15.99
N ALA A 354 -10.74 17.97 16.51
CA ALA A 354 -11.87 17.04 16.45
C ALA A 354 -13.06 17.50 17.32
N LEU A 355 -12.79 18.00 18.53
CA LEU A 355 -13.79 18.61 19.41
C LEU A 355 -14.45 19.81 18.73
N ARG A 356 -13.65 20.69 18.13
CA ARG A 356 -14.16 21.84 17.37
C ARG A 356 -15.09 21.38 16.24
N SER A 357 -14.70 20.37 15.46
CA SER A 357 -15.53 19.83 14.39
C SER A 357 -16.84 19.23 14.89
N ARG A 358 -16.83 18.50 16.02
CA ARG A 358 -18.05 17.90 16.59
C ARG A 358 -18.98 18.91 17.20
N ILE A 359 -18.45 19.92 17.89
CA ILE A 359 -19.25 21.04 18.39
C ILE A 359 -19.89 21.77 17.20
N ALA A 360 -19.15 22.01 16.11
CA ALA A 360 -19.70 22.62 14.91
C ALA A 360 -20.81 21.76 14.27
N ALA A 361 -20.63 20.44 14.18
CA ALA A 361 -21.64 19.51 13.65
C ALA A 361 -22.90 19.45 14.54
N PHE A 362 -22.72 19.43 15.87
CA PHE A 362 -23.81 19.52 16.83
C PHE A 362 -24.62 20.81 16.64
N LEU A 363 -23.95 21.95 16.48
CA LEU A 363 -24.62 23.23 16.26
C LEU A 363 -25.41 23.25 14.94
N ARG A 364 -24.92 22.59 13.88
CA ARG A 364 -25.64 22.47 12.60
C ARG A 364 -26.88 21.58 12.69
N THR A 365 -26.79 20.47 13.40
CA THR A 365 -27.87 19.48 13.51
C THR A 365 -28.96 19.87 14.49
N SER A 366 -28.71 20.86 15.36
CA SER A 366 -29.68 21.37 16.33
C SER A 366 -30.86 22.17 15.74
N ASP A 367 -30.95 22.30 14.41
CA ASP A 367 -32.02 22.97 13.64
C ASP A 367 -32.36 24.40 14.12
N ALA A 368 -31.39 25.04 14.79
CA ALA A 368 -31.57 26.34 15.40
C ALA A 368 -31.30 27.45 14.38
N ARG A 369 -32.28 28.35 14.21
CA ARG A 369 -32.13 29.57 13.39
C ARG A 369 -30.99 30.49 13.86
N ASP A 370 -30.54 30.32 15.11
CA ASP A 370 -29.40 31.01 15.70
C ASP A 370 -28.45 30.00 16.38
N PRO A 371 -27.35 29.61 15.72
CA PRO A 371 -26.35 28.68 16.25
C PRO A 371 -25.73 29.15 17.58
N MET A 372 -25.64 30.46 17.83
CA MET A 372 -25.07 30.99 19.07
C MET A 372 -26.04 30.88 20.24
N ALA A 373 -27.34 31.04 19.99
CA ALA A 373 -28.37 30.77 21.00
C ALA A 373 -28.45 29.26 21.31
N ALA A 374 -28.34 28.39 20.30
CA ALA A 374 -28.29 26.94 20.51
C ALA A 374 -27.06 26.51 21.32
N TYR A 375 -25.89 27.08 21.02
CA TYR A 375 -24.70 26.87 21.82
C TYR A 375 -24.93 27.26 23.28
N ARG A 376 -25.51 28.44 23.54
CA ARG A 376 -25.71 28.94 24.91
C ARG A 376 -26.79 28.22 25.69
N ASN A 377 -27.88 27.82 25.03
CA ASN A 377 -29.07 27.31 25.71
C ASN A 377 -29.18 25.78 25.68
N ILE A 378 -28.44 25.10 24.80
CA ILE A 378 -28.52 23.64 24.62
C ILE A 378 -27.15 22.99 24.92
N PHE A 379 -26.07 23.48 24.28
CA PHE A 379 -24.74 22.90 24.48
C PHE A 379 -24.17 23.23 25.87
N LEU A 380 -24.09 24.51 26.26
CA LEU A 380 -23.49 24.92 27.53
C LEU A 380 -24.12 24.24 28.77
N PRO A 381 -25.45 24.09 28.88
CA PRO A 381 -26.06 23.40 30.02
C PRO A 381 -25.74 21.90 30.10
N LYS A 382 -25.37 21.26 28.97
CA LYS A 382 -25.02 19.83 28.87
C LYS A 382 -23.56 19.57 28.52
N LYS A 383 -22.71 20.60 28.58
CA LYS A 383 -21.36 20.56 28.04
C LYS A 383 -20.55 19.37 28.57
N ASP A 384 -20.67 19.08 29.87
CA ASP A 384 -19.84 18.05 30.51
C ASP A 384 -20.25 16.63 30.06
N GLU A 385 -21.54 16.40 29.80
CA GLU A 385 -22.08 15.12 29.30
C GLU A 385 -21.70 14.91 27.82
N LEU A 386 -21.94 15.90 26.96
CA LEU A 386 -21.62 15.82 25.52
C LEU A 386 -20.11 15.74 25.26
N LEU A 387 -19.31 16.46 26.04
CA LEU A 387 -17.84 16.38 25.93
C LEU A 387 -17.30 15.02 26.39
N TYR A 388 -17.98 14.36 27.34
CA TYR A 388 -17.66 12.99 27.73
C TYR A 388 -18.00 11.99 26.61
N GLU A 389 -19.17 12.11 25.98
CA GLU A 389 -19.51 11.29 24.80
C GLU A 389 -18.51 11.50 23.66
N PHE A 390 -18.13 12.76 23.39
CA PHE A 390 -17.12 13.06 22.38
C PHE A 390 -15.75 12.48 22.73
N SER A 391 -15.38 12.44 24.01
CA SER A 391 -14.12 11.82 24.47
C SER A 391 -13.97 10.39 23.94
N ASP A 392 -15.00 9.57 24.13
CA ASP A 392 -14.94 8.14 23.81
C ASP A 392 -14.89 7.93 22.30
N GLU A 393 -15.73 8.64 21.56
CA GLU A 393 -15.70 8.60 20.09
C GLU A 393 -14.37 9.14 19.51
N ILE A 394 -13.76 10.20 20.09
CA ILE A 394 -12.44 10.71 19.63
C ILE A 394 -11.37 9.66 19.93
N SER A 395 -11.45 9.03 21.10
CA SER A 395 -10.54 7.96 21.50
C SER A 395 -10.60 6.79 20.52
N GLU A 396 -11.80 6.34 20.15
CA GLU A 396 -11.99 5.25 19.18
C GLU A 396 -11.50 5.62 17.76
N GLN A 397 -11.66 6.87 17.34
CA GLN A 397 -11.14 7.34 16.04
C GLN A 397 -9.62 7.40 16.00
N ILE A 398 -8.98 7.89 17.06
CA ILE A 398 -7.52 7.98 17.14
C ILE A 398 -6.88 6.58 17.23
N ILE A 399 -7.57 5.61 17.84
CA ILE A 399 -6.99 4.30 18.19
C ILE A 399 -7.44 3.17 17.23
N GLY A 400 -8.63 3.27 16.61
CA GLY A 400 -9.36 2.12 16.04
C GLY A 400 -9.66 2.11 14.53
N HIS A 401 -9.50 3.21 13.79
CA HIS A 401 -10.10 3.33 12.46
C HIS A 401 -9.08 3.17 11.30
N VAL A 402 -8.43 2.01 11.20
CA VAL A 402 -7.56 1.70 10.06
C VAL A 402 -8.21 0.65 9.16
N PRO A 403 -8.52 0.96 7.89
CA PRO A 403 -9.13 0.00 6.96
C PRO A 403 -8.27 -1.26 6.75
N GLY A 404 -8.90 -2.42 6.78
CA GLY A 404 -8.27 -3.72 6.62
C GLY A 404 -9.18 -4.85 7.08
N ASP A 405 -8.60 -6.02 7.29
CA ASP A 405 -9.30 -7.18 7.86
C ASP A 405 -8.31 -8.16 8.49
N GLN A 406 -8.80 -9.14 9.23
CA GLN A 406 -7.96 -10.21 9.77
C GLN A 406 -7.47 -11.14 8.66
N ARG A 407 -6.22 -11.59 8.80
CA ARG A 407 -5.53 -12.55 7.93
C ARG A 407 -6.42 -13.71 7.51
N GLU A 408 -7.15 -14.31 8.45
CA GLU A 408 -8.01 -15.48 8.22
C GLU A 408 -9.16 -15.16 7.27
N ASN A 409 -9.77 -13.98 7.41
CA ASN A 409 -10.87 -13.59 6.56
C ASN A 409 -10.39 -13.33 5.12
N ILE A 410 -9.24 -12.66 4.99
CA ILE A 410 -8.61 -12.41 3.69
C ILE A 410 -8.27 -13.72 2.98
N LEU A 411 -7.61 -14.65 3.69
CA LEU A 411 -7.28 -15.96 3.15
C LEU A 411 -8.54 -16.71 2.72
N ARG A 412 -9.57 -16.75 3.57
CA ARG A 412 -10.83 -17.43 3.24
C ARG A 412 -11.44 -16.87 1.95
N ILE A 413 -11.56 -15.55 1.84
CA ILE A 413 -12.18 -14.91 0.67
C ILE A 413 -11.35 -15.16 -0.59
N TRP A 414 -10.03 -15.05 -0.49
CA TRP A 414 -9.15 -15.20 -1.65
C TRP A 414 -9.05 -16.66 -2.11
N LEU A 415 -8.95 -17.61 -1.19
CA LEU A 415 -8.95 -19.04 -1.50
C LEU A 415 -10.27 -19.45 -2.15
N ASN A 416 -11.41 -19.00 -1.60
CA ASN A 416 -12.72 -19.27 -2.20
C ASN A 416 -12.81 -18.68 -3.62
N ALA A 417 -12.32 -17.47 -3.84
CA ALA A 417 -12.35 -16.85 -5.17
C ALA A 417 -11.43 -17.55 -6.19
N LEU A 418 -10.30 -18.13 -5.75
CA LEU A 418 -9.46 -18.97 -6.60
C LEU A 418 -10.15 -20.29 -6.95
N ASP A 419 -10.82 -20.91 -5.99
CA ASP A 419 -11.59 -22.15 -6.18
C ASP A 419 -12.78 -21.95 -7.12
N GLU A 420 -13.58 -20.89 -6.91
CA GLU A 420 -14.71 -20.51 -7.76
C GLU A 420 -14.29 -20.26 -9.22
N LYS A 421 -13.08 -19.75 -9.44
CA LYS A 421 -12.50 -19.53 -10.78
C LYS A 421 -11.85 -20.78 -11.37
N GLY A 422 -11.76 -21.88 -10.62
CA GLY A 422 -11.10 -23.12 -11.01
C GLY A 422 -9.61 -22.89 -11.30
N ILE A 423 -8.92 -22.17 -10.41
CA ILE A 423 -7.48 -21.93 -10.53
C ILE A 423 -6.72 -23.15 -10.02
N GLU A 424 -5.91 -23.74 -10.90
CA GLU A 424 -5.08 -24.89 -10.58
C GLU A 424 -3.67 -24.44 -10.25
N VAL A 425 -3.13 -24.92 -9.12
CA VAL A 425 -1.79 -24.58 -8.64
C VAL A 425 -1.04 -25.87 -8.30
N ASN A 426 0.16 -26.00 -8.84
CA ASN A 426 1.11 -27.03 -8.42
C ASN A 426 1.76 -26.57 -7.11
N GLU A 427 1.09 -26.85 -5.99
CA GLU A 427 1.63 -26.65 -4.65
C GLU A 427 2.75 -27.65 -4.34
N PHE A 428 3.62 -27.28 -3.40
CA PHE A 428 4.77 -28.07 -2.97
C PHE A 428 5.75 -28.43 -4.10
N GLU A 429 5.83 -27.60 -5.14
CA GLU A 429 6.68 -27.77 -6.32
C GLU A 429 7.61 -26.56 -6.46
N SER A 430 8.92 -26.77 -6.31
CA SER A 430 9.93 -25.70 -6.28
C SER A 430 10.56 -25.53 -7.65
N CYS A 431 10.42 -24.34 -8.24
CA CYS A 431 11.13 -23.99 -9.47
C CYS A 431 12.63 -23.86 -9.22
N LYS A 432 13.44 -24.66 -9.90
CA LYS A 432 14.90 -24.70 -9.76
C LYS A 432 15.61 -23.86 -10.81
N THR A 433 15.19 -23.99 -12.07
CA THR A 433 15.82 -23.29 -13.20
C THR A 433 14.78 -22.79 -14.20
N ILE A 434 15.06 -21.62 -14.76
CA ILE A 434 14.33 -21.05 -15.89
C ILE A 434 15.39 -20.75 -16.95
N THR A 435 15.27 -21.38 -18.11
CA THR A 435 16.22 -21.18 -19.21
C THR A 435 15.44 -20.86 -20.47
N ARG A 436 15.76 -19.73 -21.10
CA ARG A 436 15.24 -19.42 -22.42
C ARG A 436 15.92 -20.35 -23.42
N VAL A 437 15.14 -21.00 -24.29
CA VAL A 437 15.68 -21.96 -25.25
C VAL A 437 16.12 -21.20 -26.50
N ASP A 438 17.42 -21.23 -26.80
CA ASP A 438 17.99 -20.55 -27.97
C ASP A 438 17.26 -20.98 -29.27
N GLU A 439 17.05 -20.04 -30.18
CA GLU A 439 16.32 -20.18 -31.46
C GLU A 439 14.78 -20.34 -31.37
N SER A 440 14.17 -20.40 -30.17
CA SER A 440 12.72 -20.53 -30.00
C SER A 440 12.12 -19.49 -29.03
N ASP A 441 10.88 -19.03 -29.26
CA ASP A 441 10.21 -18.00 -28.43
C ASP A 441 9.54 -18.61 -27.18
N HIS A 442 10.28 -19.44 -26.43
CA HIS A 442 9.80 -20.07 -25.19
C HIS A 442 10.90 -20.35 -24.16
N PHE A 443 10.45 -20.74 -22.97
CA PHE A 443 11.26 -21.08 -21.80
C PHE A 443 11.09 -22.55 -21.42
N LYS A 444 12.18 -23.14 -20.94
CA LYS A 444 12.20 -24.42 -20.24
C LYS A 444 12.26 -24.14 -18.73
N ILE A 445 11.28 -24.65 -17.98
CA ILE A 445 11.18 -24.48 -16.53
C ILE A 445 11.39 -25.85 -15.89
N SER A 446 12.43 -25.99 -15.07
CA SER A 446 12.69 -27.23 -14.31
C SER A 446 12.28 -27.06 -12.86
N THR A 447 11.55 -28.03 -12.34
CA THR A 447 10.95 -28.00 -11.01
C THR A 447 11.25 -29.30 -10.26
N GLU A 448 11.15 -29.26 -8.93
CA GLU A 448 11.29 -30.42 -8.04
C GLU A 448 10.09 -30.44 -7.08
N ARG A 449 9.39 -31.58 -6.99
CA ARG A 449 8.35 -31.78 -5.98
C ARG A 449 8.95 -32.08 -4.61
N ARG A 450 8.37 -31.50 -3.56
CA ARG A 450 8.88 -31.65 -2.18
C ARG A 450 8.74 -33.06 -1.65
N GLU A 451 7.62 -33.72 -1.91
CA GLU A 451 7.24 -35.00 -1.29
C GLU A 451 8.15 -36.16 -1.75
N ASP A 452 8.36 -36.28 -3.06
CA ASP A 452 9.05 -37.41 -3.69
C ASP A 452 10.39 -37.03 -4.35
N LYS A 453 10.76 -35.74 -4.32
CA LYS A 453 11.95 -35.21 -5.01
C LYS A 453 11.96 -35.47 -6.52
N SER A 454 10.78 -35.70 -7.11
CA SER A 454 10.66 -35.90 -8.55
C SER A 454 10.93 -34.60 -9.29
N GLU A 455 11.72 -34.70 -10.36
CA GLU A 455 11.99 -33.58 -11.26
C GLU A 455 10.95 -33.55 -12.38
N LYS A 456 10.43 -32.35 -12.67
CA LYS A 456 9.54 -32.10 -13.81
C LYS A 456 10.05 -30.94 -14.65
N THR A 457 9.76 -31.00 -15.94
CA THR A 457 10.09 -29.95 -16.90
C THR A 457 8.82 -29.49 -17.60
N TYR A 458 8.66 -28.17 -17.73
CA TYR A 458 7.57 -27.55 -18.48
C TYR A 458 8.13 -26.62 -19.56
N ARG A 459 7.34 -26.39 -20.61
CA ARG A 459 7.62 -25.39 -21.64
C ARG A 459 6.55 -24.32 -21.68
N ALA A 460 6.95 -23.06 -21.53
CA ALA A 460 6.02 -21.93 -21.59
C ALA A 460 6.56 -20.79 -22.45
N ARG A 461 5.69 -20.10 -23.19
CA ARG A 461 6.10 -18.98 -24.07
C ARG A 461 6.64 -17.81 -23.23
N ARG A 462 5.98 -17.50 -22.13
CA ARG A 462 6.36 -16.45 -21.18
C ARG A 462 6.52 -16.99 -19.77
N VAL A 463 7.29 -16.29 -18.95
CA VAL A 463 7.47 -16.60 -17.52
C VAL A 463 7.21 -15.36 -16.68
N VAL A 464 6.38 -15.50 -15.65
CA VAL A 464 6.12 -14.46 -14.64
C VAL A 464 6.71 -14.92 -13.32
N ILE A 465 7.73 -14.21 -12.83
CA ILE A 465 8.37 -14.46 -11.55
C ILE A 465 7.68 -13.61 -10.47
N ALA A 466 7.01 -14.27 -9.53
CA ALA A 466 6.21 -13.67 -8.45
C ALA A 466 6.57 -14.26 -7.07
N ILE A 467 7.84 -14.65 -6.89
CA ILE A 467 8.37 -15.38 -5.72
C ILE A 467 8.51 -14.55 -4.42
N GLY A 468 8.25 -13.23 -4.49
CA GLY A 468 8.40 -12.33 -3.34
C GLY A 468 9.85 -12.20 -2.81
N LEU A 469 10.01 -11.62 -1.62
CA LEU A 469 11.32 -11.36 -1.00
C LEU A 469 11.73 -12.42 0.03
N ARG A 470 10.87 -13.41 0.31
CA ARG A 470 11.12 -14.44 1.32
C ARG A 470 12.05 -15.52 0.76
N GLY A 471 13.32 -15.19 0.57
CA GLY A 471 14.37 -16.20 0.43
C GLY A 471 14.72 -16.83 1.79
N ALA A 472 15.89 -17.47 1.88
CA ALA A 472 16.32 -18.14 3.10
C ALA A 472 16.42 -17.14 4.28
N PRO A 473 15.94 -17.49 5.49
CA PRO A 473 16.05 -16.61 6.64
C PRO A 473 17.52 -16.41 7.04
N ASN A 474 17.84 -15.22 7.55
CA ASN A 474 19.15 -14.95 8.12
C ASN A 474 19.34 -15.80 9.38
N ARG A 475 20.44 -16.54 9.42
CA ARG A 475 20.84 -17.41 10.54
C ARG A 475 21.56 -16.58 11.61
N LEU A 476 21.36 -16.92 12.89
CA LEU A 476 22.13 -16.44 14.03
C LEU A 476 23.60 -16.84 13.94
N ARG A 477 23.90 -17.96 13.26
CA ARG A 477 25.26 -18.53 13.10
C ARG A 477 25.90 -18.87 14.45
N LEU A 478 25.09 -19.32 15.39
CA LEU A 478 25.54 -19.78 16.69
C LEU A 478 25.70 -21.31 16.70
N PRO A 479 26.62 -21.86 17.51
CA PRO A 479 26.62 -23.27 17.81
C PRO A 479 25.25 -23.71 18.33
N ASN A 480 24.83 -24.92 17.95
CA ASN A 480 23.54 -25.52 18.32
C ASN A 480 22.28 -24.80 17.80
N GLU A 481 22.40 -23.92 16.80
CA GLU A 481 21.25 -23.26 16.19
C GLU A 481 20.22 -24.24 15.58
N ASP A 482 20.66 -25.38 15.04
CA ASP A 482 19.81 -26.43 14.46
C ASP A 482 19.33 -27.46 15.51
N MET A 483 19.52 -27.18 16.81
CA MET A 483 19.10 -28.04 17.93
C MET A 483 17.57 -28.21 17.95
N LYS A 484 17.12 -29.42 18.28
CA LYS A 484 15.70 -29.71 18.54
C LYS A 484 15.41 -29.78 20.03
N VAL A 485 14.24 -29.28 20.43
CA VAL A 485 13.66 -29.45 21.76
C VAL A 485 12.33 -30.18 21.57
N GLY A 486 12.32 -31.47 21.94
CA GLY A 486 11.26 -32.40 21.54
C GLY A 486 11.23 -32.62 20.02
N GLU A 487 10.06 -32.49 19.41
CA GLU A 487 9.89 -32.68 17.96
C GLU A 487 10.17 -31.40 17.13
N ARG A 488 10.33 -30.25 17.77
CA ARG A 488 10.48 -28.93 17.09
C ARG A 488 11.91 -28.42 17.17
N GLN A 489 12.29 -27.59 16.20
CA GLN A 489 13.51 -26.79 16.24
C GLN A 489 13.45 -25.78 17.40
N LYS A 490 14.55 -25.61 18.13
CA LYS A 490 14.67 -24.60 19.20
C LYS A 490 14.64 -23.19 18.61
N VAL A 491 15.38 -23.00 17.50
CA VAL A 491 15.43 -21.73 16.76
C VAL A 491 14.41 -21.74 15.64
N ILE A 492 13.55 -20.73 15.62
CA ILE A 492 12.40 -20.61 14.71
C ILE A 492 12.51 -19.27 13.98
N TYR A 493 12.31 -19.26 12.66
CA TYR A 493 12.52 -18.06 11.83
C TYR A 493 11.22 -17.38 11.38
N SER A 494 10.07 -17.88 11.84
CA SER A 494 8.75 -17.31 11.55
C SER A 494 7.76 -17.66 12.65
N LEU A 495 6.95 -16.69 13.08
CA LEU A 495 5.84 -16.93 14.00
C LEU A 495 4.53 -16.96 13.21
N THR A 496 3.94 -18.15 13.05
CA THR A 496 2.66 -18.32 12.35
C THR A 496 1.48 -18.39 13.32
N ASN A 497 1.60 -19.18 14.39
CA ASN A 497 0.57 -19.30 15.41
C ASN A 497 1.19 -19.11 16.82
N PRO A 498 0.94 -17.97 17.49
CA PRO A 498 1.44 -17.75 18.83
C PRO A 498 0.81 -18.68 19.89
N ASP A 499 -0.39 -19.22 19.62
CA ASP A 499 -1.10 -20.11 20.55
C ASP A 499 -0.39 -21.48 20.75
N ASP A 500 0.52 -21.83 19.84
CA ASP A 500 1.34 -23.04 19.92
C ASP A 500 2.37 -23.00 21.04
N PHE A 501 2.69 -21.80 21.54
CA PHE A 501 3.81 -21.57 22.44
C PHE A 501 3.39 -21.14 23.84
N ARG A 502 2.12 -21.37 24.24
CA ARG A 502 1.55 -20.92 25.53
C ARG A 502 2.35 -21.42 26.75
N GLY A 503 2.52 -20.54 27.72
CA GLY A 503 3.26 -20.78 28.97
C GLY A 503 4.76 -21.07 28.79
N LYS A 504 5.37 -20.66 27.66
CA LYS A 504 6.79 -20.92 27.37
C LYS A 504 7.69 -19.72 27.69
N LYS A 505 8.97 -20.01 27.89
CA LYS A 505 10.06 -19.03 28.01
C LYS A 505 10.69 -18.82 26.65
N ILE A 506 10.54 -17.63 26.08
CA ILE A 506 10.83 -17.37 24.68
C ILE A 506 11.75 -16.15 24.57
N VAL A 507 12.78 -16.28 23.76
CA VAL A 507 13.59 -15.14 23.33
C VAL A 507 13.26 -14.80 21.88
N VAL A 508 12.97 -13.54 21.60
CA VAL A 508 12.83 -13.03 20.24
C VAL A 508 14.08 -12.20 19.93
N VAL A 509 14.70 -12.43 18.78
CA VAL A 509 15.89 -11.71 18.33
C VAL A 509 15.54 -10.88 17.09
N GLY A 510 15.75 -9.57 17.17
CA GLY A 510 15.57 -8.65 16.05
C GLY A 510 14.88 -7.34 16.45
N GLY A 511 15.16 -6.27 15.70
CA GLY A 511 14.54 -4.95 15.92
C GLY A 511 13.60 -4.50 14.80
N GLY A 512 13.30 -5.37 13.83
CA GLY A 512 12.43 -5.05 12.68
C GLY A 512 10.95 -5.31 12.97
N ASN A 513 10.07 -4.94 12.02
CA ASN A 513 8.61 -5.07 12.20
C ASN A 513 8.18 -6.48 12.61
N VAL A 514 8.72 -7.50 11.95
CA VAL A 514 8.35 -8.90 12.20
C VAL A 514 8.75 -9.33 13.61
N ALA A 515 9.94 -8.93 14.09
CA ALA A 515 10.39 -9.24 15.45
C ALA A 515 9.52 -8.55 16.51
N VAL A 516 9.22 -7.27 16.29
CA VAL A 516 8.37 -6.47 17.18
C VAL A 516 6.96 -7.04 17.26
N GLU A 517 6.34 -7.34 16.12
CA GLU A 517 5.00 -7.94 16.07
C GLU A 517 4.99 -9.31 16.77
N ALA A 518 5.97 -10.16 16.51
CA ALA A 518 6.05 -11.49 17.12
C ALA A 518 6.20 -11.43 18.64
N ALA A 519 7.03 -10.50 19.15
CA ALA A 519 7.20 -10.34 20.58
C ALA A 519 5.88 -9.93 21.27
N VAL A 520 5.11 -9.01 20.66
CA VAL A 520 3.77 -8.62 21.11
C VAL A 520 2.78 -9.78 21.03
N ASP A 521 2.76 -10.51 19.91
CA ASP A 521 1.77 -11.59 19.66
C ASP A 521 1.95 -12.82 20.56
N LEU A 522 3.17 -13.00 21.09
CA LEU A 522 3.47 -14.04 22.07
C LEU A 522 2.98 -13.69 23.47
N VAL A 523 2.79 -12.42 23.82
CA VAL A 523 2.34 -11.98 25.16
C VAL A 523 0.89 -11.49 25.17
N ALA A 524 0.37 -11.06 24.03
CA ALA A 524 -0.97 -10.48 23.85
C ALA A 524 -1.69 -11.09 22.64
N ARG A 525 -3.00 -10.86 22.54
CA ARG A 525 -3.85 -11.18 21.39
C ARG A 525 -4.23 -9.88 20.67
N ARG A 526 -4.31 -9.92 19.35
CA ARG A 526 -4.77 -8.78 18.55
C ARG A 526 -6.29 -8.78 18.46
N VAL A 527 -6.90 -7.62 18.77
CA VAL A 527 -8.34 -7.38 18.62
C VAL A 527 -8.51 -6.12 17.78
N GLY A 528 -8.73 -6.30 16.47
CA GLY A 528 -8.66 -5.19 15.51
C GLY A 528 -7.26 -4.58 15.47
N SER A 529 -7.15 -3.27 15.70
CA SER A 529 -5.87 -2.54 15.84
C SER A 529 -5.29 -2.58 17.25
N LEU A 530 -6.03 -3.09 18.24
CA LEU A 530 -5.66 -3.14 19.65
C LEU A 530 -5.01 -4.47 20.05
N ILE A 531 -4.44 -4.49 21.26
CA ILE A 531 -3.91 -5.69 21.89
C ILE A 531 -4.55 -5.91 23.27
N GLU A 532 -4.77 -7.18 23.60
CA GLU A 532 -5.23 -7.62 24.92
C GLU A 532 -4.20 -8.60 25.50
N PRO A 533 -3.64 -8.35 26.70
CA PRO A 533 -2.71 -9.27 27.33
C PRO A 533 -3.31 -10.67 27.50
N ARG A 534 -2.53 -11.71 27.22
CA ARG A 534 -2.95 -13.10 27.46
C ARG A 534 -3.15 -13.33 28.96
N PRO A 535 -4.08 -14.22 29.39
CA PRO A 535 -4.23 -14.60 30.79
C PRO A 535 -2.91 -15.12 31.36
N GLU A 536 -2.59 -14.78 32.62
CA GLU A 536 -1.30 -15.10 33.24
C GLU A 536 -0.95 -16.60 33.17
N ALA A 537 -1.94 -17.49 33.36
CA ALA A 537 -1.77 -18.93 33.28
C ALA A 537 -1.33 -19.45 31.89
N GLU A 538 -1.60 -18.71 30.82
CA GLU A 538 -1.25 -19.07 29.45
C GLU A 538 -0.17 -18.15 28.85
N ARG A 539 0.25 -17.11 29.58
CA ARG A 539 1.13 -16.05 29.06
C ARG A 539 2.57 -16.56 28.96
N ASN A 540 3.22 -16.18 27.87
CA ASN A 540 4.62 -16.50 27.66
C ASN A 540 5.51 -15.51 28.41
N GLN A 541 6.65 -16.00 28.88
CA GLN A 541 7.73 -15.14 29.36
C GLN A 541 8.60 -14.78 28.15
N VAL A 542 8.46 -13.56 27.64
CA VAL A 542 9.10 -13.13 26.39
C VAL A 542 10.15 -12.07 26.66
N THR A 543 11.38 -12.35 26.22
CA THR A 543 12.47 -11.36 26.16
C THR A 543 12.77 -11.00 24.71
N LEU A 544 12.63 -9.73 24.33
CA LEU A 544 13.01 -9.21 23.01
C LEU A 544 14.43 -8.63 23.07
N LEU A 545 15.35 -9.26 22.35
CA LEU A 545 16.75 -8.82 22.22
C LEU A 545 16.94 -7.98 20.96
N VAL A 546 17.36 -6.74 21.16
CA VAL A 546 17.60 -5.76 20.10
C VAL A 546 19.06 -5.30 20.17
N ARG A 547 19.82 -5.54 19.10
CA ARG A 547 21.27 -5.28 19.10
C ARG A 547 21.65 -3.82 19.36
N THR A 548 20.88 -2.88 18.83
CA THR A 548 21.17 -1.43 18.94
C THR A 548 19.92 -0.65 19.30
N SER A 549 18.97 -0.55 18.37
CA SER A 549 17.72 0.16 18.53
C SER A 549 16.63 -0.50 17.70
N ILE A 550 15.37 -0.21 18.01
CA ILE A 550 14.24 -0.59 17.14
C ILE A 550 14.45 0.06 15.78
N ALA A 551 14.30 -0.73 14.72
CA ALA A 551 14.56 -0.24 13.37
C ALA A 551 13.64 0.96 13.07
N PRO A 552 14.17 2.02 12.43
CA PRO A 552 13.36 3.20 12.11
C PRO A 552 12.09 2.86 11.32
N THR A 553 12.19 1.86 10.45
CA THR A 553 11.12 1.32 9.60
C THR A 553 10.02 0.57 10.36
N VAL A 554 10.18 0.35 11.67
CA VAL A 554 9.10 -0.27 12.46
C VAL A 554 7.93 0.70 12.51
N LYS A 555 6.76 0.19 12.12
CA LYS A 555 5.51 0.94 12.07
C LYS A 555 5.20 1.51 13.45
N PHE A 556 4.74 2.75 13.50
CA PHE A 556 4.45 3.42 14.77
C PHE A 556 3.49 2.61 15.67
N GLY A 557 2.39 2.08 15.12
CA GLY A 557 1.46 1.23 15.89
C GLY A 557 2.11 -0.03 16.47
N ASN A 558 3.08 -0.63 15.77
CA ASN A 558 3.84 -1.77 16.28
C ASN A 558 4.81 -1.35 17.41
N LYS A 559 5.46 -0.18 17.27
CA LYS A 559 6.29 0.40 18.34
C LYS A 559 5.45 0.69 19.58
N PHE A 560 4.26 1.28 19.39
CA PHE A 560 3.33 1.60 20.46
C PHE A 560 2.96 0.34 21.25
N GLN A 561 2.49 -0.70 20.57
CA GLN A 561 2.11 -1.97 21.21
C GLN A 561 3.29 -2.63 21.93
N LEU A 562 4.49 -2.58 21.35
CA LEU A 562 5.69 -3.10 21.99
C LEU A 562 5.99 -2.39 23.31
N TYR A 563 6.04 -1.05 23.28
CA TYR A 563 6.34 -0.27 24.48
C TYR A 563 5.21 -0.37 25.51
N GLN A 564 3.95 -0.52 25.07
CA GLN A 564 2.84 -0.82 25.96
C GLN A 564 3.10 -2.14 26.72
N CYS A 565 3.43 -3.22 26.02
CA CYS A 565 3.73 -4.51 26.65
C CYS A 565 4.95 -4.43 27.59
N ALA A 566 5.96 -3.63 27.24
CA ALA A 566 7.13 -3.43 28.08
C ALA A 566 6.80 -2.65 29.36
N ASP A 567 6.05 -1.55 29.24
CA ASP A 567 5.62 -0.71 30.38
C ASP A 567 4.68 -1.48 31.34
N GLU A 568 3.82 -2.34 30.80
CA GLU A 568 2.97 -3.24 31.59
C GLU A 568 3.75 -4.40 32.26
N GLY A 569 5.04 -4.55 31.97
CA GLY A 569 5.91 -5.59 32.52
C GLY A 569 5.61 -6.99 31.99
N ILE A 570 4.84 -7.11 30.90
CA ILE A 570 4.48 -8.40 30.30
C ILE A 570 5.46 -8.85 29.22
N LEU A 571 6.37 -7.97 28.80
CA LEU A 571 7.44 -8.21 27.83
C LEU A 571 8.76 -7.58 28.32
N ASP A 572 9.83 -8.35 28.31
CA ASP A 572 11.17 -7.90 28.70
C ASP A 572 11.93 -7.39 27.47
N LEU A 573 12.04 -6.07 27.31
CA LEU A 573 12.69 -5.43 26.16
C LEU A 573 14.14 -5.05 26.49
N ARG A 574 15.11 -5.61 25.77
CA ARG A 574 16.54 -5.39 26.04
C ARG A 574 17.31 -4.90 24.83
N PHE A 575 18.03 -3.79 25.01
CA PHE A 575 18.89 -3.18 24.00
C PHE A 575 20.36 -3.48 24.27
N GLY A 576 21.16 -3.64 23.22
CA GLY A 576 22.59 -3.88 23.35
C GLY A 576 22.96 -5.27 23.86
N ILE A 577 22.00 -6.20 23.86
CA ILE A 577 22.17 -7.58 24.35
C ILE A 577 22.03 -8.57 23.18
N ALA A 578 22.87 -9.60 23.16
CA ALA A 578 22.82 -10.70 22.20
C ALA A 578 22.99 -12.06 22.89
N ILE A 579 22.71 -13.13 22.15
CA ILE A 579 22.94 -14.51 22.61
C ILE A 579 24.41 -14.85 22.34
N LYS A 580 25.14 -15.20 23.40
CA LYS A 580 26.52 -15.70 23.32
C LYS A 580 26.57 -17.20 23.10
N GLU A 581 25.79 -17.93 23.88
CA GLU A 581 25.77 -19.39 23.90
C GLU A 581 24.34 -19.91 24.02
N MET A 582 24.04 -20.97 23.26
CA MET A 582 22.73 -21.65 23.27
C MET A 582 22.85 -23.07 23.80
N ARG A 583 22.12 -23.34 24.88
CA ARG A 583 21.99 -24.65 25.52
C ARG A 583 20.53 -25.13 25.44
N GLU A 584 20.27 -26.36 25.84
CA GLU A 584 18.96 -27.00 25.67
C GLU A 584 17.83 -26.26 26.40
N HIS A 585 18.06 -25.81 27.64
CA HIS A 585 17.05 -25.15 28.48
C HIS A 585 17.42 -23.72 28.92
N GLU A 586 18.54 -23.18 28.42
CA GLU A 586 19.04 -21.87 28.83
C GLU A 586 19.84 -21.17 27.72
N LEU A 587 19.95 -19.85 27.83
CA LEU A 587 20.76 -18.99 26.97
C LEU A 587 21.70 -18.15 27.80
N VAL A 588 22.95 -18.07 27.38
CA VAL A 588 23.93 -17.13 27.95
C VAL A 588 23.87 -15.85 27.13
N LEU A 589 23.59 -14.74 27.80
CA LEU A 589 23.48 -13.42 27.18
C LEU A 589 24.76 -12.62 27.36
N GLU A 590 25.10 -11.82 26.36
CA GLU A 590 26.25 -10.91 26.40
C GLU A 590 25.88 -9.49 26.00
N ASN A 591 26.67 -8.54 26.50
CA ASN A 591 26.63 -7.17 26.03
C ASN A 591 27.33 -7.11 24.67
N VAL A 592 26.63 -6.61 23.66
CA VAL A 592 27.11 -6.54 22.27
C VAL A 592 28.37 -5.68 22.12
N HIS A 593 28.56 -4.68 22.99
CA HIS A 593 29.68 -3.74 22.91
C HIS A 593 30.91 -4.23 23.66
N THR A 594 30.74 -4.88 24.81
CA THR A 594 31.87 -5.34 25.65
C THR A 594 32.19 -6.82 25.46
N GLY A 595 31.26 -7.64 24.95
CA GLY A 595 31.39 -9.10 24.85
C GLY A 595 31.31 -9.82 26.21
N GLU A 596 31.06 -9.09 27.28
CA GLU A 596 30.96 -9.63 28.64
C GLU A 596 29.63 -10.36 28.82
N VAL A 597 29.68 -11.49 29.52
CA VAL A 597 28.48 -12.22 29.91
C VAL A 597 27.69 -11.35 30.89
N VAL A 598 26.43 -11.09 30.56
CA VAL A 598 25.53 -10.30 31.40
C VAL A 598 24.81 -11.23 32.38
N GLU A 599 24.21 -12.30 31.86
CA GLU A 599 23.50 -13.30 32.66
C GLU A 599 23.22 -14.57 31.86
N THR A 600 22.63 -15.56 32.53
CA THR A 600 22.07 -16.77 31.90
C THR A 600 20.58 -16.86 32.22
N ILE A 601 19.75 -17.01 31.19
CA ILE A 601 18.28 -17.08 31.33
C ILE A 601 17.75 -18.44 30.90
N ALA A 602 16.71 -18.93 31.57
CA ALA A 602 15.98 -20.11 31.14
C ALA A 602 15.24 -19.84 29.83
N ASN A 603 15.27 -20.79 28.89
CA ASN A 603 14.73 -20.60 27.56
C ASN A 603 14.26 -21.93 26.94
N ASP A 604 13.02 -21.93 26.44
CA ASP A 604 12.47 -23.04 25.66
C ASP A 604 12.74 -22.83 24.17
N TYR A 605 12.39 -21.67 23.62
CA TYR A 605 12.47 -21.38 22.17
C TYR A 605 13.09 -20.01 21.86
N VAL A 606 13.71 -19.91 20.68
CA VAL A 606 14.27 -18.66 20.16
C VAL A 606 13.62 -18.33 18.82
N PHE A 607 13.02 -17.15 18.68
CA PHE A 607 12.56 -16.63 17.40
C PHE A 607 13.62 -15.71 16.79
N ALA A 608 14.34 -16.21 15.79
CA ALA A 608 15.37 -15.46 15.06
C ALA A 608 14.75 -14.67 13.90
N LEU A 609 14.18 -13.50 14.20
CA LEU A 609 13.43 -12.67 13.24
C LEU A 609 14.29 -11.51 12.72
N ILE A 610 15.45 -11.88 12.17
CA ILE A 610 16.54 -10.98 11.74
C ILE A 610 16.58 -10.76 10.22
N GLY A 611 15.46 -10.98 9.53
CA GLY A 611 15.32 -10.82 8.07
C GLY A 611 15.72 -12.07 7.28
N GLY A 612 15.82 -11.94 5.96
CA GLY A 612 16.22 -13.03 5.05
C GLY A 612 17.02 -12.54 3.85
N GLU A 613 17.69 -13.48 3.18
CA GLU A 613 18.39 -13.27 1.91
C GLU A 613 17.35 -13.09 0.79
N ARG A 614 17.57 -12.12 -0.09
CA ARG A 614 16.76 -11.99 -1.31
C ARG A 614 17.07 -13.13 -2.28
N PRO A 615 16.15 -13.49 -3.18
CA PRO A 615 16.39 -14.52 -4.19
C PRO A 615 17.35 -14.07 -5.32
N ASP A 616 18.33 -13.22 -5.03
CA ASP A 616 19.24 -12.61 -6.02
C ASP A 616 20.02 -13.66 -6.83
N ARG A 617 20.43 -14.76 -6.19
CA ARG A 617 21.12 -15.86 -6.88
C ARG A 617 20.22 -16.53 -7.93
N PHE A 618 18.96 -16.75 -7.57
CA PHE A 618 17.97 -17.32 -8.49
C PHE A 618 17.74 -16.36 -9.67
N LEU A 619 17.47 -15.08 -9.39
CA LEU A 619 17.26 -14.07 -10.44
C LEU A 619 18.45 -13.96 -11.40
N LYS A 620 19.69 -13.90 -10.86
CA LYS A 620 20.91 -13.89 -11.66
C LYS A 620 21.07 -15.16 -12.50
N SER A 621 20.67 -16.33 -11.98
CA SER A 621 20.73 -17.58 -12.74
C SER A 621 19.77 -17.63 -13.94
N VAL A 622 18.68 -16.85 -13.91
CA VAL A 622 17.78 -16.63 -15.06
C VAL A 622 18.38 -15.66 -16.08
N GLY A 623 19.42 -14.91 -15.70
CA GLY A 623 20.02 -13.84 -16.51
C GLY A 623 19.47 -12.45 -16.20
N ILE A 624 18.70 -12.28 -15.12
CA ILE A 624 18.14 -10.98 -14.73
C ILE A 624 19.22 -10.12 -14.07
N THR A 625 19.39 -8.90 -14.58
CA THR A 625 20.30 -7.91 -14.03
C THR A 625 19.69 -7.27 -12.79
N LEU A 626 20.50 -7.06 -11.75
CA LEU A 626 20.10 -6.31 -10.56
C LEU A 626 20.83 -4.96 -10.58
N THR A 627 20.08 -3.85 -10.52
CA THR A 627 20.58 -2.46 -10.59
C THR A 627 20.36 -1.70 -9.31
#